data_AF-A0A2H0TP62-F1
#
_entry.id   AF-A0A2H0TP62-F1
#
_cell.length_a   1.000
_cell.length_b   1.000
_cell.length_c   1.000
_cell.angle_alpha   90.00
_cell.angle_beta   90.00
_cell.angle_gamma   90.00
#
_symmetry.space_group_name_H-M   'P 1'
#
loop_
_entity.id
_entity.type
_entity.pdbx_description
1 polymer ?
#
loop_
_entity_poly.entity_id
_entity_poly.type
_entity_poly.pdbx_seq_one_letter_code
_entity_poly.pdbx_strand_id
1 'polypeptide(L)'
;MSISVEYYSFNEKRADKLWEKFPDDFAKAKAGEKIESGWRAPLANLTYEGEARDEDTVINDLKFLDLYYGSVGTNPTPESGKQEYYVHKAIAEAAGLKHEADYQPKDDWIKIYSQIDDAYIETAVSIIMKDTGWENDEGREILIEFLRNVRPVVKDLKENEDSIFVTDWDTDWKVSPESAEELLMKRAKNHLENFRNLMSVN
;
A
#
# COMPACT_ATOMS: atom_id res chain seq x y z
N MET A 1 -18.91 -5.80 2.89
CA MET A 1 -17.64 -6.17 2.25
C MET A 1 -16.71 -5.01 2.50
N SER A 2 -15.62 -5.21 3.22
CA SER A 2 -14.63 -4.17 3.51
C SER A 2 -13.48 -4.42 2.54
N ILE A 3 -13.47 -3.73 1.41
CA ILE A 3 -12.42 -3.88 0.41
C ILE A 3 -11.27 -3.00 0.86
N SER A 4 -10.24 -3.56 1.50
CA SER A 4 -9.01 -2.81 1.76
C SER A 4 -8.26 -2.71 0.44
N VAL A 5 -7.77 -1.51 0.13
CA VAL A 5 -6.86 -1.35 -1.00
C VAL A 5 -5.58 -0.66 -0.60
N GLU A 6 -4.47 -1.35 -0.81
CA GLU A 6 -3.16 -0.84 -0.49
C GLU A 6 -2.28 -0.76 -1.74
N TYR A 7 -1.48 0.30 -1.81
CA TYR A 7 -0.58 0.56 -2.93
C TYR A 7 0.79 0.94 -2.44
N TYR A 8 1.81 0.29 -3.00
CA TYR A 8 3.19 0.57 -2.67
C TYR A 8 3.97 0.89 -3.93
N SER A 9 4.75 1.97 -3.86
CA SER A 9 5.85 2.19 -4.79
C SER A 9 7.14 1.91 -4.03
N PHE A 10 7.54 0.65 -4.06
CA PHE A 10 8.62 0.12 -3.24
C PHE A 10 9.99 0.35 -3.88
N ASN A 11 10.92 0.82 -3.06
CA ASN A 11 12.33 0.94 -3.40
C ASN A 11 13.22 0.36 -2.29
N GLU A 12 14.08 -0.59 -2.65
CA GLU A 12 14.99 -1.27 -1.70
C GLU A 12 15.88 -0.29 -0.94
N LYS A 13 16.48 0.70 -1.62
CA LYS A 13 17.39 1.66 -0.98
C LYS A 13 16.69 2.56 0.03
N ARG A 14 15.38 2.76 -0.11
CA ARG A 14 14.56 3.46 0.89
C ARG A 14 14.32 2.55 2.09
N ALA A 15 13.95 1.30 1.83
CA ALA A 15 13.71 0.32 2.88
C ALA A 15 14.96 0.08 3.74
N ASP A 16 16.11 -0.13 3.12
CA ASP A 16 17.37 -0.46 3.80
C ASP A 16 17.78 0.62 4.84
N LYS A 17 17.51 1.90 4.56
CA LYS A 17 17.79 3.01 5.49
C LYS A 17 16.94 2.96 6.76
N LEU A 18 15.76 2.37 6.70
CA LEU A 18 14.86 2.24 7.86
C LEU A 18 15.11 0.95 8.63
N TRP A 19 15.59 -0.10 7.97
CA TRP A 19 16.03 -1.32 8.66
C TRP A 19 17.19 -1.10 9.62
N GLU A 20 18.04 -0.11 9.38
CA GLU A 20 19.07 0.31 10.36
C GLU A 20 18.48 0.73 11.72
N LYS A 21 17.24 1.24 11.72
CA LYS A 21 16.53 1.69 12.92
C LYS A 21 15.63 0.61 13.54
N PHE A 22 15.48 -0.53 12.86
CA PHE A 22 14.53 -1.57 13.27
C PHE A 22 14.73 -2.05 14.71
N PRO A 23 15.95 -2.35 15.21
CA PRO A 23 16.11 -2.80 16.60
C PRO A 23 15.57 -1.82 17.64
N ASP A 24 15.84 -0.52 17.45
CA ASP A 24 15.39 0.54 18.35
C ASP A 24 13.87 0.76 18.24
N ASP A 25 13.34 0.82 17.02
CA ASP A 25 11.91 0.98 16.76
C ASP A 25 11.10 -0.23 17.28
N PHE A 26 11.64 -1.44 17.15
CA PHE A 26 11.04 -2.66 17.67
C PHE A 26 11.02 -2.69 19.21
N ALA A 27 12.10 -2.25 19.87
CA ALA A 27 12.15 -2.12 21.32
C ALA A 27 11.15 -1.08 21.83
N LYS A 28 11.08 0.09 21.19
CA LYS A 28 10.10 1.15 21.49
C LYS A 28 8.67 0.63 21.30
N ALA A 29 8.41 -0.10 20.20
CA ALA A 29 7.11 -0.70 19.92
C ALA A 29 6.68 -1.68 21.02
N LYS A 30 7.57 -2.58 21.45
CA LYS A 30 7.33 -3.50 22.59
C LYS A 30 7.03 -2.77 23.89
N ALA A 31 7.70 -1.65 24.14
CA ALA A 31 7.47 -0.80 25.31
C ALA A 31 6.19 0.05 25.21
N GLY A 32 5.45 -0.01 24.08
CA GLY A 32 4.27 0.82 23.83
C GLY A 32 4.59 2.29 23.57
N GLU A 33 5.84 2.62 23.27
CA GLU A 33 6.33 3.97 23.05
C GLU A 33 6.05 4.47 21.63
N LYS A 34 6.18 5.79 21.44
CA LYS A 34 6.05 6.40 20.12
C LYS A 34 7.28 6.08 19.27
N ILE A 35 7.03 5.58 18.06
CA ILE A 35 8.07 5.22 17.09
C ILE A 35 8.35 6.43 16.20
N GLU A 36 9.62 6.77 16.03
CA GLU A 36 10.04 7.95 15.26
C GLU A 36 9.87 7.78 13.76
N SER A 37 9.97 6.55 13.25
CA SER A 37 9.67 6.23 11.86
C SER A 37 8.18 6.42 11.51
N GLY A 38 7.30 6.61 12.50
CA GLY A 38 5.88 6.95 12.30
C GLY A 38 4.96 5.76 12.05
N TRP A 39 5.50 4.55 11.94
CA TRP A 39 4.77 3.37 11.46
C TRP A 39 4.55 2.35 12.57
N ARG A 40 3.38 2.40 13.22
CA ARG A 40 3.05 1.50 14.33
C ARG A 40 2.38 0.19 13.87
N ALA A 41 1.61 0.21 12.78
CA ALA A 41 0.73 -0.92 12.43
C ALA A 41 1.48 -2.20 12.00
N PRO A 42 2.46 -2.16 11.06
CA PRO A 42 3.19 -3.39 10.69
C PRO A 42 4.12 -3.91 11.80
N LEU A 43 4.68 -3.00 12.62
CA LEU A 43 5.49 -3.38 13.79
C LEU A 43 4.65 -3.99 14.92
N ALA A 44 3.40 -3.53 15.11
CA ALA A 44 2.52 -4.06 16.14
C ALA A 44 2.33 -5.57 16.00
N ASN A 45 2.14 -6.06 14.77
CA ASN A 45 1.99 -7.49 14.49
C ASN A 45 3.25 -8.27 14.92
N LEU A 46 4.45 -7.76 14.65
CA LEU A 46 5.71 -8.38 15.04
C LEU A 46 5.99 -8.33 16.56
N THR A 47 5.40 -7.37 17.27
CA THR A 47 5.58 -7.20 18.73
C THR A 47 4.49 -7.82 19.59
N TYR A 48 3.42 -8.36 19.01
CA TYR A 48 2.29 -8.90 19.75
C TYR A 48 2.68 -10.18 20.52
N GLU A 49 2.65 -10.10 21.85
CA GLU A 49 2.95 -11.20 22.78
C GLU A 49 1.68 -12.02 23.05
N GLY A 50 1.24 -12.81 22.07
CA GLY A 50 0.03 -13.64 22.19
C GLY A 50 0.28 -15.14 22.07
N GLU A 51 1.02 -15.56 21.05
CA GLU A 51 1.25 -16.97 20.72
C GLU A 51 2.61 -17.14 20.01
N ALA A 52 3.18 -18.35 20.05
CA ALA A 52 4.33 -18.69 19.22
C ALA A 52 3.94 -18.57 17.75
N ARG A 53 4.62 -17.69 17.03
CA ARG A 53 4.35 -17.44 15.60
C ARG A 53 5.14 -18.41 14.75
N ASP A 54 4.48 -19.02 13.77
CA ASP A 54 5.19 -19.81 12.77
C ASP A 54 6.07 -18.90 11.88
N GLU A 55 7.14 -19.49 11.36
CA GLU A 55 8.14 -18.79 10.56
C GLU A 55 7.53 -18.11 9.31
N ASP A 56 6.57 -18.76 8.64
CA ASP A 56 5.95 -18.22 7.43
C ASP A 56 5.12 -16.96 7.72
N THR A 57 4.38 -16.94 8.83
CA THR A 57 3.64 -15.76 9.28
C THR A 57 4.58 -14.60 9.59
N VAL A 58 5.72 -14.85 10.25
CA VAL A 58 6.71 -13.80 10.55
C VAL A 58 7.37 -13.28 9.26
N ILE A 59 7.69 -14.16 8.31
CA ILE A 59 8.23 -13.77 7.01
C ILE A 59 7.24 -12.85 6.27
N ASN A 60 5.95 -13.17 6.27
CA ASN A 60 4.96 -12.30 5.63
C ASN A 60 4.89 -10.92 6.30
N ASP A 61 4.86 -10.85 7.62
CA ASP A 61 4.89 -9.56 8.33
C ASP A 61 6.14 -8.73 8.02
N LEU A 62 7.30 -9.38 7.95
CA LEU A 62 8.55 -8.72 7.58
C LEU A 62 8.53 -8.24 6.13
N LYS A 63 7.89 -8.98 5.21
CA LYS A 63 7.66 -8.54 3.83
C LYS A 63 6.83 -7.27 3.80
N PHE A 64 5.71 -7.23 4.52
CA PHE A 64 4.89 -6.03 4.60
C PHE A 64 5.69 -4.88 5.22
N LEU A 65 6.37 -5.08 6.35
CA LEU A 65 7.19 -4.04 6.96
C LEU A 65 8.26 -3.49 6.00
N ASP A 66 8.93 -4.34 5.22
CA ASP A 66 9.89 -3.95 4.20
C ASP A 66 9.25 -3.07 3.12
N LEU A 67 8.04 -3.43 2.66
CA LEU A 67 7.27 -2.63 1.70
C LEU A 67 6.87 -1.27 2.26
N TYR A 68 6.41 -1.24 3.51
CA TYR A 68 6.10 0.00 4.22
C TYR A 68 7.34 0.89 4.33
N TYR A 69 8.49 0.34 4.70
CA TYR A 69 9.75 1.08 4.77
C TYR A 69 10.22 1.59 3.41
N GLY A 70 9.96 0.83 2.35
CA GLY A 70 10.37 1.18 1.00
C GLY A 70 9.37 2.02 0.21
N SER A 71 8.19 2.37 0.74
CA SER A 71 7.12 3.09 0.02
C SER A 71 7.09 4.60 0.28
N VAL A 72 6.59 5.38 -0.69
CA VAL A 72 6.40 6.85 -0.59
C VAL A 72 4.99 7.23 -0.14
N GLY A 73 4.10 6.25 -0.04
CA GLY A 73 2.73 6.40 0.40
C GLY A 73 2.25 5.05 0.89
N THR A 74 1.69 5.03 2.08
CA THR A 74 0.99 3.87 2.65
C THR A 74 -0.31 4.45 3.12
N ASN A 75 -1.41 4.13 2.46
CA ASN A 75 -2.65 4.88 2.58
C ASN A 75 -3.19 4.76 4.03
N PRO A 76 -3.28 5.84 4.82
CA PRO A 76 -4.27 5.89 5.88
C PRO A 76 -5.52 6.53 5.25
N THR A 77 -6.54 5.71 4.98
CA THR A 77 -7.93 6.10 4.61
C THR A 77 -8.21 6.48 3.14
N PRO A 78 -9.39 6.08 2.61
CA PRO A 78 -10.73 6.38 3.16
C PRO A 78 -11.15 5.48 4.33
N GLU A 79 -11.83 6.07 5.33
CA GLU A 79 -12.25 5.43 6.60
C GLU A 79 -13.14 4.19 6.43
N SER A 80 -13.52 3.84 5.20
CA SER A 80 -14.11 2.55 4.87
C SER A 80 -13.61 2.04 3.52
N GLY A 81 -13.19 0.78 3.45
CA GLY A 81 -12.81 0.12 2.20
C GLY A 81 -13.89 0.14 1.09
N LYS A 82 -15.14 0.42 1.48
CA LYS A 82 -16.25 0.65 0.55
C LYS A 82 -16.09 1.95 -0.25
N GLN A 83 -15.56 3.03 0.35
CA GLN A 83 -15.37 4.30 -0.36
C GLN A 83 -14.26 4.21 -1.39
N GLU A 84 -13.14 3.62 -1.02
CA GLU A 84 -11.99 3.41 -1.91
C GLU A 84 -12.37 2.60 -3.14
N TYR A 85 -13.15 1.53 -2.95
CA TYR A 85 -13.72 0.75 -4.04
C TYR A 85 -14.47 1.60 -5.08
N TYR A 86 -15.41 2.44 -4.66
CA TYR A 86 -16.20 3.26 -5.60
C TYR A 86 -15.34 4.30 -6.32
N VAL A 87 -14.35 4.87 -5.64
CA VAL A 87 -13.40 5.80 -6.27
C VAL A 87 -12.59 5.08 -7.35
N HIS A 88 -12.06 3.90 -7.04
CA HIS A 88 -11.31 3.11 -7.99
C HIS A 88 -12.11 2.73 -9.21
N LYS A 89 -13.32 2.22 -8.98
CA LYS A 89 -14.26 1.87 -10.04
C LYS A 89 -14.54 3.07 -10.93
N ALA A 90 -14.81 4.23 -10.36
CA ALA A 90 -15.10 5.45 -11.10
C ALA A 90 -13.92 5.94 -11.95
N ILE A 91 -12.68 5.83 -11.44
CA ILE A 91 -11.47 6.12 -12.20
C ILE A 91 -11.32 5.11 -13.35
N ALA A 92 -11.45 3.81 -13.09
CA ALA A 92 -11.35 2.80 -14.14
C ALA A 92 -12.40 3.04 -15.25
N GLU A 93 -13.66 3.28 -14.88
CA GLU A 93 -14.74 3.59 -15.83
C GLU A 93 -14.50 4.91 -16.60
N ALA A 94 -14.03 5.96 -15.94
CA ALA A 94 -13.66 7.22 -16.59
C ALA A 94 -12.49 7.07 -17.57
N ALA A 95 -11.58 6.12 -17.34
CA ALA A 95 -10.54 5.72 -18.29
C ALA A 95 -11.05 4.83 -19.44
N GLY A 96 -12.34 4.47 -19.45
CA GLY A 96 -12.93 3.57 -20.44
C GLY A 96 -12.63 2.08 -20.21
N LEU A 97 -12.14 1.72 -19.03
CA LEU A 97 -11.96 0.33 -18.62
C LEU A 97 -13.30 -0.26 -18.15
N LYS A 98 -13.53 -1.53 -18.46
CA LYS A 98 -14.81 -2.20 -18.14
C LYS A 98 -14.78 -2.90 -16.80
N HIS A 99 -13.61 -3.35 -16.36
CA HIS A 99 -13.40 -4.01 -15.09
C HIS A 99 -12.16 -3.49 -14.37
N GLU A 100 -12.22 -3.45 -13.03
CA GLU A 100 -11.06 -3.13 -12.17
C GLU A 100 -9.90 -4.14 -12.33
N ALA A 101 -10.16 -5.33 -12.87
CA ALA A 101 -9.13 -6.31 -13.21
C ALA A 101 -8.44 -6.03 -14.57
N ASP A 102 -9.04 -5.19 -15.42
CA ASP A 102 -8.42 -4.71 -16.68
C ASP A 102 -7.39 -3.61 -16.39
N TYR A 103 -7.48 -3.04 -15.20
CA TYR A 103 -6.49 -2.19 -14.58
C TYR A 103 -5.49 -3.14 -13.91
N GLN A 104 -4.19 -3.05 -14.24
CA GLN A 104 -2.99 -3.64 -13.60
C GLN A 104 -2.05 -4.24 -14.67
N PRO A 105 -1.08 -3.44 -15.17
CA PRO A 105 0.26 -3.32 -14.55
C PRO A 105 0.66 -1.89 -14.14
N LYS A 106 1.87 -1.71 -13.57
CA LYS A 106 2.52 -0.41 -13.24
C LYS A 106 2.29 0.69 -14.29
N ASP A 107 2.41 0.34 -15.56
CA ASP A 107 2.31 1.29 -16.67
C ASP A 107 0.90 1.85 -16.86
N ASP A 108 -0.14 1.05 -16.62
CA ASP A 108 -1.53 1.50 -16.73
C ASP A 108 -1.86 2.50 -15.63
N TRP A 109 -1.34 2.29 -14.41
CA TRP A 109 -1.42 3.26 -13.32
C TRP A 109 -0.77 4.58 -13.68
N ILE A 110 0.48 4.55 -14.16
CA ILE A 110 1.18 5.78 -14.57
C ILE A 110 0.39 6.50 -15.66
N LYS A 111 -0.10 5.78 -16.66
CA LYS A 111 -0.85 6.32 -17.78
C LYS A 111 -2.15 6.99 -17.34
N ILE A 112 -2.99 6.28 -16.58
CA ILE A 112 -4.32 6.76 -16.16
C ILE A 112 -4.18 7.99 -15.27
N TYR A 113 -3.33 7.94 -14.24
CA TYR A 113 -3.22 9.03 -13.27
C TYR A 113 -2.50 10.25 -13.83
N SER A 114 -1.68 10.07 -14.88
CA SER A 114 -1.09 11.19 -15.62
C SER A 114 -2.10 11.93 -16.50
N GLN A 115 -3.29 11.35 -16.75
CA GLN A 115 -4.34 11.92 -17.60
C GLN A 115 -5.48 12.56 -16.81
N ILE A 116 -5.46 12.49 -15.48
CA ILE A 116 -6.52 13.04 -14.63
C ILE A 116 -6.44 14.56 -14.63
N ASP A 117 -7.35 15.18 -15.37
CA ASP A 117 -7.64 16.61 -15.39
C ASP A 117 -9.02 16.91 -14.77
N ASP A 118 -9.46 18.16 -14.81
CA ASP A 118 -10.75 18.56 -14.25
C ASP A 118 -11.93 17.87 -14.94
N ALA A 119 -11.88 17.65 -16.25
CA ALA A 119 -12.95 16.97 -16.98
C ALA A 119 -13.05 15.48 -16.60
N TYR A 120 -11.90 14.86 -16.36
CA TYR A 120 -11.81 13.50 -15.84
C TYR A 120 -12.41 13.42 -14.44
N ILE A 121 -12.08 14.38 -13.56
CA ILE A 121 -12.63 14.48 -12.20
C ILE A 121 -14.15 14.61 -12.25
N GLU A 122 -14.72 15.50 -13.07
CA GLU A 122 -16.18 15.63 -13.18
C GLU A 122 -16.86 14.33 -13.63
N THR A 123 -16.21 13.60 -14.56
CA THR A 123 -16.71 12.32 -15.05
C THR A 123 -16.69 11.26 -13.95
N ALA A 124 -15.58 11.14 -13.23
CA ALA A 124 -15.45 10.20 -12.11
C ALA A 124 -16.42 10.52 -10.96
N VAL A 125 -16.57 11.79 -10.57
CA VAL A 125 -17.54 12.21 -9.54
C VAL A 125 -18.97 11.85 -9.97
N SER A 126 -19.32 12.07 -11.24
CA SER A 126 -20.64 11.68 -11.75
C SER A 126 -20.91 10.18 -11.64
N ILE A 127 -19.88 9.34 -11.85
CA ILE A 127 -19.98 7.88 -11.68
C ILE A 127 -20.14 7.52 -10.20
N ILE A 128 -19.33 8.13 -9.31
CA ILE A 128 -19.43 7.92 -7.86
C ILE A 128 -20.84 8.24 -7.36
N MET A 129 -21.37 9.42 -7.71
CA MET A 129 -22.71 9.85 -7.29
C MET A 129 -23.79 8.88 -7.76
N LYS A 130 -23.69 8.40 -9.00
CA LYS A 130 -24.65 7.44 -9.56
C LYS A 130 -24.63 6.11 -8.81
N ASP A 131 -23.45 5.62 -8.43
CA ASP A 131 -23.27 4.30 -7.83
C ASP A 131 -23.53 4.27 -6.32
N THR A 132 -23.34 5.40 -5.66
CA THR A 132 -23.43 5.53 -4.19
C THR A 132 -24.68 6.27 -3.72
N GLY A 133 -25.22 7.15 -4.56
CA GLY A 133 -26.26 8.11 -4.17
C GLY A 133 -25.74 9.31 -3.38
N TRP A 134 -24.42 9.49 -3.26
CA TRP A 134 -23.81 10.62 -2.55
C TRP A 134 -24.05 11.96 -3.24
N GLU A 135 -23.96 13.03 -2.45
CA GLU A 135 -23.98 14.39 -2.97
C GLU A 135 -22.70 14.69 -3.75
N ASN A 136 -22.76 15.70 -4.64
CA ASN A 136 -21.62 16.05 -5.50
C ASN A 136 -20.38 16.43 -4.70
N ASP A 137 -20.55 17.25 -3.66
CA ASP A 137 -19.45 17.72 -2.82
C ASP A 137 -18.78 16.56 -2.07
N GLU A 138 -19.56 15.60 -1.56
CA GLU A 138 -19.06 14.39 -0.88
C GLU A 138 -18.28 13.49 -1.85
N GLY A 139 -18.85 13.19 -3.02
CA GLY A 139 -18.17 12.37 -4.02
C GLY A 139 -16.88 13.01 -4.54
N ARG A 140 -16.87 14.34 -4.68
CA ARG A 140 -15.68 15.11 -5.06
C ARG A 140 -14.62 15.10 -3.96
N GLU A 141 -15.01 15.35 -2.72
CA GLU A 141 -14.08 15.38 -1.58
C GLU A 141 -13.31 14.06 -1.46
N ILE A 142 -14.05 12.94 -1.46
CA ILE A 142 -13.47 11.59 -1.35
C ILE A 142 -12.54 11.29 -2.52
N LEU A 143 -12.92 11.64 -3.76
CA LEU A 143 -12.05 11.47 -4.92
C LEU A 143 -10.76 12.30 -4.81
N ILE A 144 -10.86 13.55 -4.37
CA ILE A 144 -9.69 14.45 -4.25
C ILE A 144 -8.75 13.97 -3.15
N GLU A 145 -9.29 13.52 -2.01
CA GLU A 145 -8.51 12.93 -0.94
C GLU A 145 -7.77 11.67 -1.41
N PHE A 146 -8.49 10.77 -2.07
CA PHE A 146 -7.90 9.59 -2.68
C PHE A 146 -6.76 9.93 -3.66
N LEU A 147 -6.99 10.88 -4.57
CA LEU A 147 -5.97 11.32 -5.54
C LEU A 147 -4.76 11.97 -4.84
N ARG A 148 -4.96 12.66 -3.71
CA ARG A 148 -3.87 13.23 -2.92
C ARG A 148 -2.92 12.15 -2.40
N ASN A 149 -3.44 10.98 -2.03
CA ASN A 149 -2.66 9.86 -1.51
C ASN A 149 -1.99 9.06 -2.64
N VAL A 150 -2.64 8.91 -3.79
CA VAL A 150 -2.08 8.17 -4.93
C VAL A 150 -1.04 8.95 -5.74
N ARG A 151 -1.19 10.28 -5.87
CA ARG A 151 -0.26 11.09 -6.69
C ARG A 151 1.22 10.92 -6.32
N PRO A 152 1.63 10.89 -5.03
CA PRO A 152 3.00 10.58 -4.65
C PRO A 152 3.48 9.20 -5.14
N VAL A 153 2.63 8.17 -5.03
CA VAL A 153 2.94 6.80 -5.48
C VAL A 153 3.18 6.79 -6.98
N VAL A 154 2.27 7.35 -7.77
CA VAL A 154 2.38 7.43 -9.23
C VAL A 154 3.61 8.24 -9.66
N LYS A 155 3.89 9.34 -8.96
CA LYS A 155 5.07 10.15 -9.22
C LYS A 155 6.36 9.33 -9.01
N ASP A 156 6.47 8.60 -7.90
CA ASP A 156 7.64 7.78 -7.62
C ASP A 156 7.80 6.64 -8.64
N LEU A 157 6.70 5.97 -9.02
CA LEU A 157 6.72 4.93 -10.06
C LEU A 157 7.21 5.46 -11.42
N LYS A 158 6.89 6.71 -11.75
CA LYS A 158 7.30 7.38 -12.98
C LYS A 158 8.75 7.86 -12.95
N GLU A 159 9.21 8.36 -11.80
CA GLU A 159 10.55 8.91 -11.63
C GLU A 159 11.60 7.84 -11.33
N ASN A 160 11.18 6.67 -10.82
CA ASN A 160 12.06 5.56 -10.47
C ASN A 160 11.65 4.29 -11.23
N GLU A 161 12.40 3.97 -12.28
CA GLU A 161 12.16 2.77 -13.10
C GLU A 161 12.25 1.48 -12.28
N ASP A 162 13.18 1.43 -11.32
CA ASP A 162 13.40 0.29 -10.41
C ASP A 162 12.30 0.13 -9.34
N SER A 163 11.40 1.12 -9.18
CA SER A 163 10.35 1.01 -8.17
C SER A 163 9.35 -0.08 -8.53
N ILE A 164 9.13 -0.98 -7.58
CA ILE A 164 8.17 -2.10 -7.68
C ILE A 164 6.80 -1.57 -7.31
N PHE A 165 5.81 -1.88 -8.13
CA PHE A 165 4.43 -1.55 -7.83
C PHE A 165 3.73 -2.76 -7.21
N VAL A 166 3.15 -2.56 -6.03
CA VAL A 166 2.41 -3.61 -5.32
C VAL A 166 1.00 -3.13 -5.06
N THR A 167 0.04 -3.99 -5.30
CA THR A 167 -1.36 -3.75 -4.95
C THR A 167 -1.93 -4.91 -4.15
N ASP A 168 -2.62 -4.60 -3.06
CA ASP A 168 -3.38 -5.58 -2.26
C ASP A 168 -4.86 -5.21 -2.31
N TRP A 169 -5.70 -6.12 -2.82
CA TRP A 169 -7.14 -5.92 -2.97
C TRP A 169 -7.92 -7.04 -2.29
N ASP A 170 -8.43 -6.82 -1.08
CA ASP A 170 -9.30 -7.79 -0.36
C ASP A 170 -8.80 -9.26 -0.53
N THR A 171 -7.48 -9.47 -0.33
CA THR A 171 -6.69 -10.73 -0.49
C THR A 171 -6.07 -11.04 -1.86
N ASP A 172 -6.31 -10.25 -2.90
CA ASP A 172 -5.62 -10.37 -4.20
C ASP A 172 -4.36 -9.51 -4.22
N TRP A 173 -3.23 -10.14 -3.88
CA TRP A 173 -1.90 -9.56 -3.89
C TRP A 173 -1.28 -9.63 -5.28
N LYS A 174 -0.94 -8.47 -5.85
CA LYS A 174 -0.25 -8.38 -7.14
C LYS A 174 0.99 -7.53 -7.04
N VAL A 175 2.05 -8.01 -7.68
CA VAL A 175 3.34 -7.33 -7.76
C VAL A 175 3.72 -7.15 -9.22
N SER A 176 4.20 -5.95 -9.54
CA SER A 176 4.65 -5.57 -10.87
C SER A 176 6.07 -4.98 -10.78
N PRO A 177 7.07 -5.61 -11.45
CA PRO A 177 6.97 -6.85 -12.23
C PRO A 177 6.73 -8.08 -11.33
N GLU A 178 6.12 -9.14 -11.86
CA GLU A 178 5.82 -10.37 -11.08
C GLU A 178 7.08 -11.00 -10.47
N SER A 179 8.22 -10.87 -11.15
CA SER A 179 9.53 -11.36 -10.67
C SER A 179 9.98 -10.68 -9.37
N ALA A 180 9.41 -9.52 -9.01
CA ALA A 180 9.76 -8.83 -7.78
C ALA A 180 9.19 -9.50 -6.52
N GLU A 181 8.19 -10.39 -6.64
CA GLU A 181 7.70 -11.15 -5.47
C GLU A 181 8.80 -12.04 -4.88
N GLU A 182 9.62 -12.69 -5.72
CA GLU A 182 10.76 -13.50 -5.27
C GLU A 182 11.78 -12.66 -4.49
N LEU A 183 12.01 -11.43 -4.95
CA LEU A 183 12.91 -10.48 -4.28
C LEU A 183 12.36 -10.09 -2.90
N LEU A 184 11.09 -9.70 -2.81
CA LEU A 184 10.45 -9.29 -1.57
C LEU A 184 10.47 -10.43 -0.53
N MET A 185 10.14 -11.65 -0.96
CA MET A 185 10.20 -12.84 -0.11
C MET A 185 11.63 -13.16 0.34
N LYS A 186 12.62 -13.04 -0.54
CA LYS A 186 14.03 -13.25 -0.21
C LYS A 186 14.50 -12.24 0.84
N ARG A 187 14.14 -10.97 0.68
CA ARG A 187 14.47 -9.91 1.63
C ARG A 187 13.86 -10.17 3.00
N ALA A 188 12.58 -10.52 3.06
CA ALA A 188 11.90 -10.85 4.31
C ALA A 188 12.56 -12.03 5.06
N LYS A 189 12.99 -13.07 4.35
CA LYS A 189 13.76 -14.19 4.92
C LYS A 189 15.11 -13.74 5.49
N ASN A 190 15.85 -12.90 4.76
CA ASN A 190 17.10 -12.34 5.26
C ASN A 190 16.88 -11.48 6.52
N HIS A 191 15.81 -10.69 6.57
CA HIS A 191 15.46 -9.90 7.76
C HIS A 191 15.14 -10.80 8.95
N LEU A 192 14.43 -11.91 8.73
CA LEU A 192 14.20 -12.89 9.77
C LEU A 192 15.51 -13.45 10.31
N GLU A 193 16.45 -13.86 9.44
CA GLU A 193 17.76 -14.36 9.87
C GLU A 193 18.53 -13.32 10.70
N ASN A 194 18.54 -12.07 10.25
CA ASN A 194 19.27 -10.96 10.90
C ASN A 194 18.69 -10.59 12.26
N PHE A 195 17.36 -10.66 12.41
CA PHE A 195 16.66 -10.16 13.60
C PHE A 195 15.96 -11.25 14.42
N ARG A 196 16.18 -12.54 14.12
CA ARG A 196 15.52 -13.69 14.78
C ARG A 196 15.55 -13.60 16.30
N ASN A 197 16.70 -13.20 16.85
CA ASN A 197 16.92 -13.09 18.30
C ASN A 197 16.06 -12.01 18.97
N LEU A 198 15.59 -10.99 18.22
CA LEU A 198 14.71 -9.94 18.74
C LEU A 198 13.24 -10.39 18.76
N MET A 199 12.85 -11.26 17.84
CA MET A 199 11.45 -11.57 17.51
C MET A 199 10.89 -12.84 18.18
N SER A 200 11.67 -13.54 19.02
CA SER A 200 11.24 -14.75 19.74
C SER A 200 10.52 -15.78 18.85
N VAL A 201 11.05 -16.03 17.65
CA VAL A 201 10.51 -17.02 16.71
C VAL A 201 11.01 -18.41 17.10
N ASN A 202 10.10 -19.38 17.24
CA ASN A 202 10.40 -20.77 17.61
C ASN A 202 10.92 -21.60 16.42
#